data_AF-A0A077M919-F1
#
_entry.id   AF-A0A077M919-F1
#
_cell.length_a   1.000
_cell.length_b   1.000
_cell.length_c   1.000
_cell.angle_alpha   90.00
_cell.angle_beta   90.00
_cell.angle_gamma   90.00
#
_symmetry.space_group_name_H-M   'P 1'
#
loop_
_entity.id
_entity.type
_entity.pdbx_description
1 polymer ?
#
loop_
_entity_poly.entity_id
_entity_poly.type
_entity_poly.pdbx_seq_one_letter_code
_entity_poly.pdbx_strand_id
1 'polypeptide(L)' 'MRRDAAACRDNAVGPNNGLDHASAASIDNVVTIPATLLGRTLGFLSGEQEALLARAIVLAYDLEVPLLNDH' A
#
# COMPACT_ATOMS: atom_id res chain seq x y z
N MET A 1 -6.62 18.47 -10.10
CA MET A 1 -6.37 17.15 -9.49
C MET A 1 -4.87 16.91 -9.42
N ARG A 2 -4.20 17.55 -8.45
CA ARG A 2 -2.77 17.31 -8.20
C ARG A 2 -2.72 16.05 -7.34
N ARG A 3 -2.21 14.93 -7.86
CA ARG A 3 -1.92 13.76 -7.03
C ARG A 3 -0.76 14.16 -6.14
N ASP A 4 -1.00 14.30 -4.86
CA ASP A 4 0.01 14.68 -3.88
C ASP A 4 1.15 13.66 -3.94
N ALA A 5 2.36 14.15 -4.25
CA ALA A 5 3.57 13.34 -4.28
C ALA A 5 3.88 12.65 -2.93
N ALA A 6 3.23 13.10 -1.85
CA ALA A 6 3.28 12.48 -0.53
C ALA A 6 2.67 11.06 -0.52
N ALA A 7 1.53 10.83 -1.19
CA ALA A 7 0.89 9.52 -1.24
C ALA A 7 1.74 8.45 -1.96
N CYS A 8 2.65 8.90 -2.83
CA CYS A 8 3.58 8.03 -3.54
C CYS A 8 4.70 7.50 -2.62
N ARG A 9 5.05 8.22 -1.55
CA ARG A 9 6.07 7.77 -0.57
C ARG A 9 5.52 6.71 0.38
N ASP A 10 4.30 6.89 0.87
CA ASP A 10 3.68 5.97 1.83
C ASP A 10 3.37 4.58 1.21
N ASN A 11 3.30 4.48 -0.12
CA ASN A 11 2.99 3.25 -0.85
C ASN A 11 4.11 2.82 -1.82
N ALA A 12 5.33 3.31 -1.62
CA ALA A 12 6.46 2.99 -2.49
C ALA A 12 6.88 1.53 -2.35
N VAL A 13 7.01 0.84 -3.50
CA VAL A 13 7.45 -0.55 -3.60
C VAL A 13 8.51 -0.68 -4.70
N GLY A 14 9.34 -1.72 -4.65
CA GLY A 14 10.39 -1.89 -5.65
C GLY A 14 11.07 -3.26 -5.63
N PRO A 15 12.34 -3.36 -6.06
CA PRO A 15 13.08 -4.63 -6.10
C PRO A 15 13.13 -5.40 -4.79
N ASN A 16 13.20 -4.69 -3.65
CA ASN A 16 13.16 -5.32 -2.33
C ASN A 16 11.81 -6.01 -2.02
N ASN A 17 10.76 -5.66 -2.75
CA ASN A 17 9.42 -6.22 -2.65
C ASN A 17 9.12 -7.25 -3.74
N GLY A 18 10.09 -7.61 -4.59
CA GLY A 18 9.93 -8.58 -5.67
C GLY A 18 9.44 -8.01 -7.00
N LEU A 19 9.53 -6.68 -7.20
CA LEU A 19 9.22 -6.02 -8.46
C LEU A 19 10.48 -5.71 -9.28
N ASP A 20 10.36 -5.67 -10.60
CA ASP A 20 11.52 -5.41 -11.46
C ASP A 20 11.99 -3.94 -11.43
N HIS A 21 11.14 -3.02 -10.95
CA HIS A 21 11.43 -1.59 -10.87
C HIS A 21 10.68 -0.90 -9.73
N ALA A 22 11.13 0.32 -9.39
CA ALA A 22 10.42 1.19 -8.45
C ALA A 22 9.00 1.48 -8.97
N SER A 23 8.03 1.32 -8.08
CA SER A 23 6.60 1.40 -8.34
C SER A 23 5.86 1.90 -7.09
N ALA A 24 4.54 2.07 -7.18
CA ALA A 24 3.70 2.40 -6.04
C ALA A 24 2.41 1.58 -6.04
N ALA A 25 1.89 1.22 -4.86
CA ALA A 25 0.58 0.61 -4.72
C ALA A 25 -0.53 1.68 -4.86
N SER A 26 -1.48 1.47 -5.77
CA SER A 26 -2.56 2.43 -6.06
C SER A 26 -3.80 2.13 -5.22
N ILE A 27 -3.93 2.80 -4.08
CA ILE A 27 -5.06 2.63 -3.14
C ILE A 27 -6.41 3.01 -3.76
N ASP A 28 -6.42 3.94 -4.72
CA ASP A 28 -7.64 4.32 -5.46
C ASP A 28 -8.20 3.17 -6.33
N ASN A 29 -7.42 2.11 -6.58
CA ASN A 29 -7.74 1.02 -7.51
C ASN A 29 -7.90 -0.33 -6.81
N VAL A 30 -8.27 -0.33 -5.53
CA VAL A 30 -8.53 -1.58 -4.80
C VAL A 30 -9.72 -2.33 -5.43
N VAL A 31 -9.52 -3.61 -5.75
CA VAL A 31 -10.54 -4.49 -6.33
C VAL A 31 -10.53 -5.85 -5.64
N THR A 32 -11.70 -6.47 -5.55
CA THR A 32 -11.84 -7.86 -5.06
C THR A 32 -11.76 -8.83 -6.24
N ILE A 33 -10.89 -9.83 -6.15
CA ILE A 33 -10.73 -10.88 -7.17
C ILE A 33 -10.96 -12.28 -6.58
N PRO A 34 -11.45 -13.26 -7.37
CA PRO A 34 -11.45 -14.65 -6.96
C PRO A 34 -10.03 -15.17 -6.69
N ALA A 35 -9.87 -16.01 -5.66
CA ALA A 35 -8.57 -16.57 -5.29
C ALA A 35 -7.93 -17.41 -6.42
N THR A 36 -8.73 -17.98 -7.32
CA THR A 36 -8.25 -18.73 -8.49
C THR A 36 -7.55 -17.87 -9.53
N LEU A 37 -7.71 -16.54 -9.49
CA LEU A 37 -7.00 -15.61 -10.35
C LEU A 37 -5.67 -15.13 -9.75
N LEU A 38 -5.37 -15.45 -8.48
CA LEU A 38 -4.09 -15.12 -7.87
C LEU A 38 -3.00 -16.00 -8.46
N GLY A 39 -1.94 -15.36 -8.95
CA GLY A 39 -0.73 -16.01 -9.42
C GLY A 39 0.23 -16.36 -8.28
N ARG A 40 1.53 -16.43 -8.60
CA ARG A 40 2.59 -16.65 -7.61
C ARG A 40 2.81 -15.43 -6.72
N THR A 41 3.24 -15.65 -5.48
CA THR A 41 3.75 -14.59 -4.61
C THR A 41 5.08 -14.05 -5.15
N LEU A 42 5.17 -12.72 -5.33
CA LEU A 42 6.39 -12.06 -5.84
C LEU A 42 7.33 -11.59 -4.72
N GLY A 43 6.78 -11.22 -3.56
CA GLY A 43 7.55 -10.76 -2.41
C GLY A 43 6.63 -10.30 -1.28
N PHE A 44 7.19 -9.53 -0.35
CA PHE A 44 6.53 -9.10 0.87
C PHE A 44 6.75 -7.61 1.12
N LEU A 45 5.87 -7.01 1.92
CA LEU A 45 6.06 -5.67 2.49
C LEU A 45 6.83 -5.81 3.80
N SER A 46 7.71 -4.84 4.11
CA SER A 46 8.28 -4.73 5.44
C SER A 46 7.24 -4.21 6.43
N GLY A 47 7.44 -4.43 7.74
CA GLY A 47 6.51 -3.90 8.75
C GLY A 47 6.36 -2.37 8.72
N GLU A 48 7.42 -1.65 8.35
CA GLU A 48 7.34 -0.20 8.13
C GLU A 48 6.44 0.15 6.92
N GLN A 49 6.59 -0.59 5.81
CA GLN A 49 5.75 -0.39 4.62
C GLN A 49 4.28 -0.73 4.90
N GLU A 50 4.00 -1.76 5.71
CA GLU A 50 2.64 -2.09 6.14
C GLU A 50 2.01 -0.96 6.97
N ALA A 51 2.77 -0.36 7.90
CA ALA A 51 2.29 0.77 8.69
C ALA A 51 2.00 2.02 7.83
N LEU A 52 2.85 2.31 6.84
CA LEU A 52 2.62 3.40 5.89
C LEU A 52 1.41 3.13 5.00
N LEU A 53 1.23 1.90 4.52
CA LEU A 53 0.07 1.48 3.74
C LEU A 53 -1.22 1.63 4.55
N ALA A 54 -1.23 1.21 5.81
CA ALA A 54 -2.39 1.36 6.69
C ALA A 54 -2.79 2.84 6.86
N ARG A 55 -1.80 3.73 7.07
CA ARG A 55 -2.03 5.19 7.12
C ARG A 55 -2.62 5.70 5.81
N ALA A 56 -2.08 5.25 4.67
CA ALA A 56 -2.58 5.67 3.36
C ALA A 56 -4.05 5.25 3.13
N ILE A 57 -4.43 4.04 3.53
CA ILE A 57 -5.81 3.53 3.41
C ILE A 57 -6.78 4.38 4.24
N VAL A 58 -6.41 4.66 5.49
CA VAL A 58 -7.26 5.47 6.39
C VAL A 58 -7.42 6.89 5.87
N LEU A 59 -6.35 7.51 5.37
CA LEU A 59 -6.44 8.85 4.78
C LEU A 59 -7.23 8.86 3.47
N ALA A 60 -7.09 7.82 2.63
CA ALA A 60 -7.80 7.73 1.34
C ALA A 60 -9.31 7.53 1.50
N TYR A 61 -9.73 6.78 2.54
CA TYR A 61 -11.13 6.46 2.79
C TYR A 61 -11.74 7.19 4.00
N ASP A 62 -11.02 8.16 4.57
CA ASP A 62 -11.44 8.96 5.73
C ASP A 62 -11.95 8.09 6.90
N LEU A 63 -11.17 7.08 7.27
CA LEU A 63 -11.58 6.09 8.26
C LEU A 63 -11.27 6.57 9.69
N GLU A 64 -12.25 6.50 10.58
CA GLU A 64 -12.05 6.77 12.01
C GLU A 64 -11.55 5.53 12.75
N VAL A 65 -10.29 5.15 12.48
CA VAL A 65 -9.63 4.02 13.14
C VAL A 65 -8.46 4.54 13.99
N PRO A 66 -8.25 4.03 15.22
CA PRO A 66 -7.03 4.32 15.98
C PRO A 66 -5.86 3.73 15.20
N LEU A 67 -5.22 4.55 14.37
CA LEU A 67 -4.17 4.08 13.47
C LEU A 67 -2.89 3.67 14.18
N LEU A 68 -2.72 4.11 15.43
CA LEU A 68 -1.52 3.93 16.21
C LEU A 68 -1.98 3.95 17.66
N ASN A 69 -1.91 2.80 18.35
CA ASN A 69 -1.62 2.91 19.77
C ASN A 69 -0.22 3.55 19.83
N ASP A 70 -0.16 4.82 20.21
CA ASP A 70 1.02 5.36 20.85
C ASP A 70 1.40 4.38 21.97
N HIS A 71 2.57 3.73 21.87
CA HIS A 71 3.48 3.27 22.93
C HIS A 71 4.49 2.26 22.37
#